data_AF-K1SI71-F1
#
_entry.id   AF-K1SI71-F1
#
_cell.length_a   1.000
_cell.length_b   1.000
_cell.length_c   1.000
_cell.angle_alpha   90.00
_cell.angle_beta   90.00
_cell.angle_gamma   90.00
#
_symmetry.space_group_name_H-M   'P 1'
#
loop_
_entity.id
_entity.type
_entity.pdbx_description
1 polymer ?
#
loop_
_entity_poly.entity_id
_entity_poly.type
_entity_poly.pdbx_seq_one_letter_code
_entity_poly.pdbx_strand_id
1 'polypeptide(L)' 'EHSDYEQISNYAKEDMAICYEMGLIKGHDSGLIEPNGNLTRAQLASIMARISTYFKNTK' A
#
# COMPACT_ATOMS: atom_id res chain seq x y z
N GLU A 1 -10.61 8.24 3.98
CA GLU A 1 -10.58 7.07 4.88
C GLU A 1 -11.10 5.86 4.11
N HIS A 2 -10.48 4.70 4.29
CA HIS A 2 -10.87 3.44 3.64
C HIS A 2 -11.76 2.64 4.59
N SER A 3 -12.89 2.11 4.09
CA SER A 3 -13.91 1.48 4.93
C SER A 3 -13.49 0.15 5.56
N ASP A 4 -12.38 -0.43 5.09
CA ASP A 4 -11.80 -1.68 5.56
C ASP A 4 -10.52 -1.51 6.37
N TYR A 5 -10.22 -0.29 6.83
CA TYR A 5 -9.05 0.01 7.67
C TYR A 5 -8.98 -0.89 8.92
N GLU A 6 -10.11 -1.17 9.56
CA GLU A 6 -10.18 -2.04 10.75
C GLU A 6 -9.78 -3.50 10.47
N GLN A 7 -9.75 -3.92 9.20
CA GLN A 7 -9.32 -5.25 8.81
C GLN A 7 -7.79 -5.39 8.71
N ILE A 8 -7.05 -4.28 8.80
CA ILE A 8 -5.59 -4.30 8.84
C ILE A 8 -5.15 -4.91 10.16
N SER A 9 -4.32 -5.95 10.08
CA SER A 9 -3.73 -6.58 11.25
C SER A 9 -2.93 -5.56 12.08
N ASN A 10 -3.00 -5.63 13.40
CA ASN A 10 -2.36 -4.64 14.28
C ASN A 10 -0.86 -4.46 14.01
N TYR A 11 -0.15 -5.54 13.66
CA TYR A 11 1.28 -5.46 13.34
C TYR A 11 1.59 -4.66 12.06
N ALA A 12 0.61 -4.52 11.16
CA ALA A 12 0.77 -3.90 9.85
C ALA A 12 0.17 -2.48 9.78
N LYS A 13 -0.52 -2.01 10.83
CA LYS A 13 -1.23 -0.72 10.81
C LYS A 13 -0.27 0.45 10.60
N GLU A 14 0.85 0.45 11.31
CA GLU A 14 1.85 1.51 11.22
C GLU A 14 2.53 1.51 9.85
N ASP A 15 3.03 0.35 9.41
CA ASP A 15 3.67 0.20 8.09
C ASP A 15 2.72 0.54 6.94
N MET A 16 1.44 0.15 7.04
CA MET A 16 0.41 0.49 6.05
C MET A 16 0.18 2.00 5.99
N ALA A 17 0.10 2.68 7.13
CA ALA A 17 -0.07 4.13 7.18
C ALA A 17 1.10 4.85 6.50
N ILE A 18 2.33 4.44 6.80
CA ILE A 18 3.54 4.97 6.14
C ILE A 18 3.49 4.73 4.64
N CYS A 19 3.18 3.50 4.20
CA CYS A 19 3.09 3.16 2.78
C CYS A 19 2.00 3.95 2.06
N TYR A 20 0.91 4.25 2.75
CA TYR A 20 -0.19 5.05 2.24
C TYR A 20 0.18 6.53 2.08
N GLU A 21 0.79 7.13 3.10
CA GLU A 21 1.27 8.50 3.07
C GLU A 21 2.36 8.71 2.00
N MET A 22 3.25 7.72 1.83
CA MET A 22 4.24 7.69 0.76
C MET A 22 3.61 7.38 -0.62
N GLY A 23 2.31 7.12 -0.72
CA GLY A 23 1.64 6.78 -1.98
C GLY A 23 2.16 5.50 -2.65
N LEU A 24 2.83 4.63 -1.89
CA LEU A 24 3.28 3.31 -2.34
C LEU A 24 2.08 2.39 -2.57
N ILE A 25 1.14 2.45 -1.62
CA ILE A 25 -0.15 1.78 -1.62
C ILE A 25 -1.23 2.87 -1.65
N LYS A 26 -2.24 2.73 -2.51
CA LYS A 26 -3.30 3.74 -2.71
C LYS A 26 -4.72 3.21 -2.48
N GLY A 27 -4.86 1.90 -2.28
CA GLY A 27 -6.16 1.24 -2.33
C GLY A 27 -6.74 1.18 -3.75
N HIS A 28 -7.99 0.77 -3.83
CA HIS A 28 -8.80 0.61 -5.04
C HIS A 28 -9.74 1.80 -5.22
N ASP A 29 -10.20 2.01 -6.46
CA ASP A 29 -11.18 3.06 -6.79
C ASP A 29 -12.54 2.86 -6.07
N SER A 30 -12.80 1.65 -5.57
CA SER A 30 -13.94 1.31 -4.71
C SER A 30 -13.84 1.87 -3.29
N GLY A 31 -12.71 2.49 -2.91
CA GLY A 31 -12.47 3.00 -1.56
C GLY A 31 -11.96 1.94 -0.58
N LEU A 32 -11.51 0.78 -1.06
CA LEU A 32 -10.97 -0.32 -0.24
C LEU A 32 -9.44 -0.43 -0.34
N ILE A 33 -8.78 -0.90 0.72
CA ILE A 33 -7.36 -1.29 0.71
C ILE A 33 -7.20 -2.80 0.44
N GLU A 34 -8.22 -3.58 0.80
CA GLU A 34 -8.28 -5.04 0.78
C GLU A 34 -7.08 -5.69 1.50
N PRO A 35 -6.86 -5.41 2.80
CA PRO A 35 -5.66 -5.87 3.52
C PRO A 35 -5.53 -7.40 3.61
N ASN A 36 -6.66 -8.11 3.56
CA ASN A 36 -6.71 -9.59 3.54
C ASN A 36 -6.97 -10.16 2.13
N GLY A 37 -6.98 -9.31 1.11
CA GLY A 37 -7.19 -9.68 -0.28
C GLY A 37 -5.95 -10.27 -0.94
N ASN A 38 -6.14 -10.90 -2.10
CA ASN A 38 -5.03 -11.44 -2.88
C ASN A 38 -4.34 -10.33 -3.68
N LEU A 39 -3.04 -10.18 -3.48
CA LEU A 39 -2.22 -9.27 -4.28
C LEU A 39 -1.84 -9.92 -5.62
N THR A 40 -2.22 -9.29 -6.73
CA THR A 40 -1.78 -9.73 -8.07
C THR A 40 -0.31 -9.38 -8.33
N ARG A 41 0.33 -10.13 -9.25
CA ARG A 41 1.71 -9.86 -9.67
C ARG A 41 1.90 -8.44 -10.23
N ALA A 42 0.90 -7.93 -10.96
CA ALA A 42 0.94 -6.58 -11.54
C ALA A 42 0.89 -5.49 -10.45
N GLN A 43 0.05 -5.68 -9.43
CA GLN A 43 0.00 -4.76 -8.28
C GLN A 43 1.31 -4.79 -7.51
N LEU A 44 1.88 -5.97 -7.24
CA LEU A 44 3.19 -6.09 -6.58
C LEU A 44 4.29 -5.38 -7.39
N ALA A 45 4.36 -5.60 -8.70
CA ALA A 45 5.33 -4.94 -9.56
C ALA A 45 5.17 -3.40 -9.53
N SER A 46 3.94 -2.91 -9.48
CA SER A 46 3.65 -1.47 -9.37
C SER A 46 4.14 -0.88 -8.06
N ILE A 47 3.95 -1.59 -6.93
CA ILE A 47 4.46 -1.16 -5.62
C ILE A 47 5.99 -1.12 -5.66
N MET A 48 6.64 -2.17 -6.17
CA MET A 48 8.11 -2.24 -6.28
C MET A 48 8.69 -1.14 -7.17
N ALA A 49 8.01 -0.79 -8.28
CA ALA A 49 8.42 0.30 -9.14
C ALA A 49 8.40 1.65 -8.40
N ARG A 50 7.38 1.91 -7.59
CA ARG A 50 7.29 3.14 -6.76
C ARG A 50 8.39 3.17 -5.71
N ILE A 51 8.63 2.05 -5.02
CA ILE A 51 9.73 1.90 -4.05
C ILE A 51 11.08 2.21 -4.72
N SER A 52 11.32 1.68 -5.93
CA SER A 52 12.56 1.95 -6.67
C SER A 52 12.77 3.44 -6.96
N THR A 53 11.71 4.19 -7.27
CA THR A 53 11.79 5.64 -7.47
C THR A 53 12.20 6.36 -6.19
N TYR A 54 11.69 5.97 -5.02
CA TYR A 54 12.09 6.56 -3.74
C TYR A 54 13.58 6.38 -3.47
N PHE A 55 14.12 5.18 -3.70
CA PHE A 55 15.55 4.91 -3.53
C PHE A 55 16.45 5.68 -4.51
N LYS A 56 15.94 6.01 -5.71
CA LYS A 56 16.70 6.82 -6.68
C LYS A 56 16.74 8.30 -6.30
N ASN A 57 15.66 8.83 -5.73
CA ASN A 57 15.52 10.24 -5.39
C ASN A 57 16.14 10.61 -4.02
N THR A 58 16.56 9.61 -3.22
CA THR A 58 17.26 9.82 -1.94
C THR A 58 18.78 9.83 -2.06
N LYS A 59 19.32 9.82 -3.29
CA LYS A 59 20.74 10.09 -3.60
C LYS A 59 20.94 11.55 -3.95
#